data_AF-A0A1F4N5B7-F1
#
_entry.id   AF-A0A1F4N5B7-F1
#
_cell.length_a   1.000
_cell.length_b   1.000
_cell.length_c   1.000
_cell.angle_alpha   90.00
_cell.angle_beta   90.00
_cell.angle_gamma   90.00
#
_symmetry.space_group_name_H-M   'P 1'
#
loop_
_entity.id
_entity.type
_entity.pdbx_description
1 polymer ?
#
loop_
_entity_poly.entity_id
_entity_poly.type
_entity_poly.pdbx_seq_one_letter_code
_entity_poly.pdbx_strand_id
1 'polypeptide(L)'
;MARSSSTSSKNAAEPSLPPTYEAALAELEQLVGQMESGVLPLEQLLGSYQRGAELLKFCRSRLQAVEAQVKLLEDGQLKPWDAA
;
A
#
# COMPACT_ATOMS: atom_id res chain seq x y z
N MET A 1 31.57 -22.97 -24.89
CA MET A 1 30.63 -23.03 -23.74
C MET A 1 30.16 -21.61 -23.41
N ALA A 2 28.88 -21.51 -23.11
CA ALA A 2 27.98 -20.36 -23.15
C ALA A 2 28.33 -19.17 -22.24
N ARG A 3 27.97 -17.95 -22.68
CA ARG A 3 27.39 -16.88 -21.83
C ARG A 3 26.37 -16.08 -22.63
N SER A 4 25.14 -16.59 -22.72
CA SER A 4 23.97 -15.80 -23.09
C SER A 4 23.58 -14.94 -21.90
N SER A 5 23.77 -13.63 -21.99
CA SER A 5 23.21 -12.67 -21.04
C SER A 5 21.82 -12.25 -21.53
N SER A 6 20.83 -13.07 -21.24
CA SER A 6 19.42 -12.70 -21.34
C SER A 6 19.03 -11.91 -20.08
N THR A 7 19.02 -10.59 -20.17
CA THR A 7 18.32 -9.70 -19.24
C THR A 7 16.85 -10.05 -19.26
N SER A 8 16.38 -10.69 -18.19
CA SER A 8 14.97 -11.00 -17.98
C SER A 8 14.23 -9.71 -17.62
N SER A 9 13.58 -9.09 -18.61
CA SER A 9 12.50 -8.12 -18.39
C SER A 9 11.44 -8.76 -17.50
N LYS A 10 11.29 -8.29 -16.26
CA LYS A 10 10.23 -8.71 -15.36
C LYS A 10 9.68 -7.50 -14.61
N ASN A 11 8.59 -6.94 -15.11
CA ASN A 11 7.29 -6.95 -14.45
C ASN A 11 6.32 -6.02 -15.20
N ALA A 12 5.38 -6.61 -15.92
CA ALA A 12 4.15 -5.94 -16.32
C ALA A 12 3.07 -6.33 -15.31
N ALA A 13 2.48 -5.31 -14.67
CA ALA A 13 1.14 -5.28 -14.11
C ALA A 13 0.80 -6.16 -12.88
N GLU A 14 1.57 -6.06 -11.79
CA GLU A 14 0.98 -6.21 -10.45
C GLU A 14 0.61 -4.80 -9.95
N PRO A 15 -0.60 -4.58 -9.40
CA PRO A 15 -0.98 -3.27 -8.87
C PRO A 15 -0.14 -2.99 -7.62
N SER A 16 0.96 -2.26 -7.81
CA SER A 16 1.86 -1.89 -6.72
C SER A 16 1.12 -1.09 -5.65
N LEU A 17 1.44 -1.36 -4.38
CA LEU A 17 0.96 -0.55 -3.26
C LEU A 17 1.49 0.88 -3.41
N PRO A 18 0.70 1.89 -2.99
CA PRO A 18 1.12 3.28 -3.07
C PRO A 18 2.37 3.56 -2.22
N PRO A 19 3.21 4.53 -2.62
CA PRO A 19 4.45 4.81 -1.91
C PRO A 19 4.23 5.49 -0.55
N THR A 20 3.12 6.23 -0.38
CA THR A 20 2.83 7.04 0.81
C THR A 20 1.44 6.75 1.38
N TYR A 21 1.26 7.07 2.68
CA TYR A 21 -0.04 6.97 3.34
C TYR A 21 -1.10 7.81 2.63
N GLU A 22 -0.80 9.09 2.35
CA GLU A 22 -1.72 10.00 1.68
C GLU A 22 -2.15 9.50 0.30
N ALA A 23 -1.22 8.93 -0.47
CA ALA A 23 -1.54 8.36 -1.78
C ALA A 23 -2.48 7.14 -1.65
N ALA A 24 -2.24 6.27 -0.65
CA ALA A 24 -3.11 5.13 -0.40
C ALA A 24 -4.50 5.52 0.11
N LEU A 25 -4.58 6.57 0.92
CA LEU A 25 -5.85 7.11 1.40
C LEU A 25 -6.66 7.72 0.26
N ALA A 26 -6.03 8.55 -0.58
CA ALA A 26 -6.68 9.17 -1.73
C ALA A 26 -7.20 8.11 -2.74
N GLU A 27 -6.41 7.07 -3.00
CA GLU A 27 -6.84 5.97 -3.88
C GLU A 27 -8.03 5.20 -3.26
N LEU A 28 -8.01 4.96 -1.94
CA LEU A 28 -9.09 4.28 -1.24
C LEU A 28 -10.39 5.11 -1.28
N GLU A 29 -10.32 6.42 -1.08
CA GLU A 29 -11.46 7.33 -1.17
C GLU A 29 -12.08 7.34 -2.58
N GLN A 30 -11.23 7.41 -3.61
CA GLN A 30 -11.69 7.33 -5.01
C GLN A 30 -12.37 6.00 -5.31
N LEU A 31 -11.80 4.90 -4.83
CA LEU A 31 -12.34 3.56 -5.01
C LEU A 31 -13.70 3.41 -4.32
N VAL A 32 -13.81 3.83 -3.06
CA VAL A 32 -15.07 3.80 -2.30
C VAL A 32 -16.12 4.66 -2.99
N GLY A 33 -15.78 5.87 -3.43
CA GLY A 33 -16.70 6.73 -4.17
C GLY A 33 -17.23 6.10 -5.46
N GLN A 34 -16.38 5.35 -6.18
CA GLN A 34 -16.83 4.58 -7.35
C GLN A 34 -17.77 3.42 -6.96
N MET A 35 -17.49 2.71 -5.87
CA MET A 35 -18.34 1.62 -5.38
C MET A 35 -19.72 2.14 -4.93
N GLU A 36 -19.75 3.27 -4.24
CA GLU A 36 -20.97 3.92 -3.75
C GLU A 36 -21.81 4.53 -4.87
N SER A 37 -21.17 4.95 -5.97
CA SER A 37 -21.90 5.47 -7.15
C SER A 37 -22.82 4.42 -7.80
N GLY A 38 -22.60 3.12 -7.55
CA GLY A 38 -23.37 2.03 -8.12
C GLY A 38 -23.15 1.79 -9.62
N VAL A 39 -22.18 2.48 -10.23
CA VAL A 39 -21.87 2.38 -11.67
C VAL A 39 -20.91 1.21 -11.98
N LEU A 40 -20.29 0.61 -10.95
CA LEU A 40 -19.33 -0.48 -11.08
C LEU A 40 -20.01 -1.81 -11.48
N PRO A 41 -19.60 -2.46 -12.58
CA PRO A 41 -20.05 -3.80 -12.93
C PRO A 41 -19.69 -4.83 -11.85
N LEU A 42 -20.51 -5.89 -11.73
CA LEU A 42 -20.31 -6.96 -10.75
C LEU A 42 -18.91 -7.60 -10.81
N GLU A 43 -18.37 -7.80 -12.01
CA GLU A 43 -17.02 -8.33 -12.22
C GLU A 43 -15.92 -7.43 -11.63
N GLN A 44 -16.13 -6.11 -11.63
CA GLN A 44 -15.17 -5.14 -11.11
C GLN A 44 -15.37 -4.85 -9.61
N LEU A 45 -16.54 -5.16 -9.04
CA LEU A 45 -16.82 -5.02 -7.61
C LEU A 45 -15.89 -5.86 -6.75
N LEU A 46 -15.64 -7.11 -7.15
CA LEU A 46 -14.73 -8.00 -6.42
C LEU A 46 -13.29 -7.50 -6.44
N GLY A 47 -12.81 -7.06 -7.62
CA GLY A 47 -11.48 -6.49 -7.77
C GLY A 47 -11.31 -5.18 -6.98
N SER A 48 -12.33 -4.33 -7.01
CA SER A 48 -12.35 -3.09 -6.24
C SER A 48 -12.28 -3.39 -4.74
N TYR A 49 -13.09 -4.33 -4.26
CA TYR A 49 -13.06 -4.75 -2.86
C TYR A 49 -11.68 -5.28 -2.43
N GLN A 50 -11.05 -6.14 -3.25
CA GLN A 50 -9.70 -6.66 -2.98
C GLN A 50 -8.68 -5.53 -2.89
N ARG A 51 -8.68 -4.60 -3.85
CA ARG A 51 -7.79 -3.43 -3.84
C ARG A 51 -8.03 -2.56 -2.60
N GLY A 52 -9.28 -2.30 -2.26
CA GLY A 52 -9.65 -1.55 -1.06
C GLY A 52 -9.12 -2.21 0.22
N ALA A 53 -9.21 -3.54 0.32
CA ALA A 53 -8.67 -4.28 1.45
C ALA A 53 -7.13 -4.19 1.56
N GLU A 54 -6.42 -4.20 0.43
CA GLU A 54 -4.97 -4.00 0.38
C GLU A 54 -4.55 -2.59 0.84
N LEU A 55 -5.21 -1.56 0.30
CA LEU A 55 -4.99 -0.17 0.67
C LEU A 55 -5.27 0.06 2.17
N LEU A 56 -6.38 -0.49 2.68
CA LEU A 56 -6.74 -0.40 4.09
C LEU A 56 -5.69 -1.08 4.99
N LYS A 57 -5.18 -2.25 4.58
CA LYS A 57 -4.11 -2.97 5.29
C LYS A 57 -2.83 -2.14 5.33
N PHE A 58 -2.46 -1.51 4.22
CA PHE A 58 -1.30 -0.62 4.15
C PHE A 58 -1.48 0.60 5.06
N CYS A 59 -2.62 1.29 5.02
CA CYS A 59 -2.88 2.44 5.88
C CYS A 59 -2.78 2.08 7.36
N ARG A 60 -3.36 0.94 7.77
CA ARG A 60 -3.28 0.44 9.15
C ARG A 60 -1.85 0.12 9.57
N SER A 61 -1.06 -0.54 8.71
CA SER A 61 0.31 -0.89 9.07
C SER A 61 1.20 0.34 9.24
N ARG A 62 0.98 1.40 8.44
CA ARG A 62 1.68 2.69 8.61
C ARG A 62 1.33 3.35 9.93
N LEU A 63 0.04 3.41 10.28
CA LEU A 63 -0.38 3.98 11.56
C LEU A 63 0.17 3.19 12.75
N GLN A 64 0.14 1.85 12.69
CA GLN A 64 0.72 1.00 13.74
C GLN A 64 2.23 1.20 13.90
N ALA A 65 2.96 1.38 12.80
CA ALA A 65 4.39 1.65 12.86
C ALA A 65 4.69 2.99 13.55
N VAL A 66 3.91 4.03 13.24
CA VAL A 66 4.02 5.34 13.89
C VAL A 66 3.65 5.24 15.37
N GLU A 67 2.55 4.57 15.71
CA GLU A 67 2.13 4.37 17.11
C GLU A 67 3.20 3.64 17.93
N ALA A 68 3.82 2.60 17.37
CA ALA A 68 4.91 1.87 18.02
C ALA A 68 6.15 2.76 18.26
N GLN A 69 6.45 3.65 17.31
CA GLN A 69 7.55 4.61 17.46
C GLN A 69 7.25 5.63 18.55
N VAL A 70 6.03 6.20 18.57
CA VAL A 70 5.60 7.13 19.61
C VAL A 70 5.71 6.48 21.00
N LYS A 71 5.22 5.25 21.16
CA LYS A 71 5.35 4.50 22.43
C LYS A 71 6.80 4.32 22.86
N LEU A 72 7.71 4.02 21.92
CA LEU A 72 9.14 3.89 22.22
C LEU A 72 9.75 5.22 22.72
N LEU A 73 9.33 6.36 22.16
CA LEU A 73 9.74 7.69 22.60
C LEU A 73 9.17 8.02 23.99
N GLU A 74 7.90 7.69 24.24
CA GLU A 74 7.22 7.89 25.53
C GLU A 74 7.83 7.03 26.65
N ASP A 75 8.21 5.79 26.35
CA ASP A 75 8.89 4.86 27.27
C ASP A 75 10.36 5.23 27.56
N GLY A 76 10.84 6.36 27.00
CA GLY A 76 12.20 6.87 27.24
C GLY A 76 13.30 6.08 26.54
N GLN A 77 12.96 5.11 25.69
CA GLN A 77 13.91 4.39 24.85
C GLN A 77 14.21 5.18 23.57
N LEU A 78 14.92 6.30 23.72
CA LEU A 78 15.45 7.07 22.59
C LEU A 78 16.44 6.22 21.78
N LYS A 79 15.94 5.45 20.81
CA LYS A 79 16.77 4.93 19.72
C LYS A 79 16.92 6.04 18.68
N PRO A 80 18.15 6.44 18.32
CA PRO A 80 18.35 7.47 17.32
C PRO A 80 17.68 7.06 16.01
N TRP A 81 16.86 7.97 15.47
CA TRP A 81 16.20 7.82 14.19
C TRP A 81 17.22 8.06 13.08
N ASP A 82 17.78 6.99 12.52
CA ASP A 82 18.53 7.07 11.26
C ASP A 82 17.52 7.06 10.11
N ALA A 83 17.10 8.25 9.69
CA ALA A 83 16.46 8.44 8.38
C ALA A 83 17.54 8.23 7.30
N ALA A 84 17.52 7.08 6.64
CA ALA A 84 18.27 6.81 5.41
C ALA A 84 17.30 6.48 4.27
#